data_AF-A0A6J6E6Q2-F1
#
_entry.id   AF-A0A6J6E6Q2-F1
#
_cell.length_a   1.000
_cell.length_b   1.000
_cell.length_c   1.000
_cell.angle_alpha   90.00
_cell.angle_beta   90.00
_cell.angle_gamma   90.00
#
_symmetry.space_group_name_H-M   'P 1'
#
loop_
_entity.id
_entity.type
_entity.pdbx_description
1 polymer ?
#
loop_
_entity_poly.entity_id
_entity_poly.type
_entity_poly.pdbx_seq_one_letter_code
_entity_poly.pdbx_strand_id
1 'polypeptide(L)'
;MAWGQLGENAASSLTKGMRVVVSGRLEQREYQNREGEKRTAIEINADEIGPSLRWATASVERNPRGEGGQGGGRAPSAGGQGGGDYFPADEEPF
;
A
#
# COMPACT_ATOMS: atom_id res chain seq x y z
N MET A 1 -14.17 -8.82 -2.75
CA MET A 1 -14.32 -7.46 -2.19
C MET A 1 -12.95 -6.87 -1.86
N ALA A 2 -12.86 -5.55 -1.62
CA ALA A 2 -11.65 -4.88 -1.13
C ALA A 2 -12.03 -4.04 0.10
N TRP A 3 -11.21 -4.08 1.15
CA TRP A 3 -11.56 -3.54 2.47
C TRP A 3 -10.45 -2.65 3.04
N GLY A 4 -10.77 -1.93 4.11
CA GLY A 4 -9.83 -1.02 4.80
C GLY A 4 -9.18 -0.02 3.84
N GLN A 5 -7.89 0.24 4.04
CA GLN A 5 -7.11 1.18 3.24
C GLN A 5 -7.13 0.83 1.73
N LEU A 6 -7.13 -0.46 1.38
CA LEU A 6 -7.18 -0.89 -0.03
C LEU A 6 -8.49 -0.45 -0.68
N GLY A 7 -9.61 -0.60 0.04
CA GLY A 7 -10.93 -0.16 -0.42
C GLY A 7 -11.02 1.36 -0.59
N GLU A 8 -10.49 2.13 0.36
CA GLU A 8 -10.45 3.60 0.30
C GLU A 8 -9.59 4.11 -0.86
N ASN A 9 -8.40 3.53 -1.04
CA ASN A 9 -7.51 3.87 -2.15
C ASN A 9 -8.12 3.49 -3.50
N ALA A 10 -8.79 2.33 -3.58
CA ALA A 10 -9.49 1.92 -4.80
C ALA A 10 -10.65 2.86 -5.12
N ALA A 11 -11.45 3.26 -4.14
CA ALA A 11 -12.58 4.18 -4.33
C ALA A 11 -12.14 5.58 -4.78
N SER A 12 -10.99 6.06 -4.29
CA SER A 12 -10.42 7.36 -4.69
C SER A 12 -9.69 7.32 -6.04
N SER A 13 -9.07 6.19 -6.39
CA SER A 13 -8.22 6.07 -7.57
C SER A 13 -8.95 5.54 -8.81
N LEU A 14 -10.02 4.77 -8.64
CA LEU A 14 -10.65 4.01 -9.72
C LEU A 14 -12.07 4.49 -10.00
N THR A 15 -12.42 4.58 -11.28
CA THR A 15 -13.78 4.90 -11.73
C THR A 15 -14.28 3.85 -12.73
N LYS A 16 -15.60 3.87 -12.98
CA LYS A 16 -16.24 2.95 -13.92
C LYS A 16 -15.59 3.05 -15.31
N GLY A 17 -15.27 1.89 -15.89
CA GLY A 17 -14.67 1.79 -17.23
C GLY A 17 -13.14 1.76 -17.24
N MET A 18 -12.49 2.05 -16.11
CA MET A 18 -11.04 1.85 -15.99
C MET A 18 -10.69 0.37 -16.09
N ARG A 19 -9.63 0.08 -16.86
CA ARG A 19 -9.05 -1.26 -16.89
C ARG A 19 -8.21 -1.47 -15.63
N VAL A 20 -8.45 -2.57 -14.93
CA VAL A 20 -7.74 -2.91 -13.69
C VAL A 20 -7.14 -4.30 -13.76
N VAL A 21 -6.12 -4.53 -12.94
CA VAL A 21 -5.62 -5.85 -12.58
C VAL A 21 -5.92 -6.07 -11.12
N VAL A 22 -6.44 -7.25 -10.77
CA VAL A 22 -6.77 -7.63 -9.40
C VAL A 22 -6.07 -8.96 -9.11
N SER A 23 -5.40 -9.03 -7.97
CA SER A 23 -4.88 -10.26 -7.40
C SER A 23 -5.59 -10.53 -6.09
N GLY A 24 -5.99 -11.78 -5.86
CA GLY A 24 -6.78 -12.12 -4.69
C GLY A 24 -7.27 -13.57 -4.69
N ARG A 25 -8.14 -13.86 -3.72
CA ARG A 25 -8.73 -15.18 -3.50
C ARG A 25 -10.14 -15.23 -4.02
N LEU A 26 -10.48 -16.29 -4.75
CA LEU A 26 -11.84 -16.56 -5.16
C LEU A 26 -12.65 -17.08 -3.97
N GLU A 27 -13.82 -16.49 -3.75
CA GLU A 27 -14.78 -16.91 -2.74
C GLU A 27 -16.11 -17.25 -3.43
N GLN A 28 -16.70 -18.37 -3.03
CA GLN A 28 -18.02 -18.77 -3.48
C GLN A 28 -19.03 -18.47 -2.37
N ARG A 29 -20.03 -17.64 -2.69
CA ARG A 29 -21.09 -17.25 -1.74
C ARG A 29 -22.43 -17.73 -2.23
N GLU A 30 -23.15 -18.48 -1.39
CA GLU A 30 -24.55 -18.81 -1.63
C GLU A 30 -25.45 -17.69 -1.10
N TYR A 31 -26.47 -17.33 -1.87
CA TYR A 31 -27.52 -16.41 -1.44
C TYR A 31 -28.87 -16.81 -2.03
N GLN A 32 -29.96 -16.47 -1.35
CA GLN A 32 -31.30 -16.60 -1.93
C GLN A 32 -31.61 -15.35 -2.75
N ASN A 33 -32.07 -15.56 -3.99
CA ASN A 33 -32.66 -14.48 -4.76
C ASN A 33 -34.06 -14.12 -4.22
N ARG A 34 -34.67 -13.08 -4.78
CA ARG A 34 -35.97 -12.55 -4.32
C ARG A 34 -37.13 -13.56 -4.49
N GLU A 35 -36.91 -14.61 -5.27
CA GLU A 35 -37.86 -15.68 -5.60
C GLU A 35 -37.63 -16.94 -4.73
N GLY A 36 -36.67 -16.91 -3.80
CA GLY A 36 -36.37 -18.01 -2.87
C GLY A 36 -35.43 -19.07 -3.44
N GLU A 37 -34.92 -18.90 -4.66
CA GLU A 37 -33.97 -19.82 -5.27
C GLU A 37 -32.57 -19.60 -4.71
N LYS A 38 -31.88 -20.69 -4.36
CA LYS A 38 -30.45 -20.65 -4.00
C LYS A 38 -29.62 -20.37 -5.26
N ARG A 39 -28.86 -19.28 -5.22
CA ARG A 39 -27.92 -18.89 -6.26
C ARG A 39 -26.52 -18.79 -5.68
N THR A 40 -25.53 -19.00 -6.54
CA THR A 40 -24.12 -18.98 -6.18
C THR A 40 -23.46 -17.80 -6.88
N ALA A 41 -22.84 -16.92 -6.12
CA ALA A 41 -21.97 -15.86 -6.62
C ALA A 41 -20.51 -16.29 -6.46
N ILE A 42 -19.70 -15.97 -7.47
CA ILE A 42 -18.24 -16.04 -7.37
C ILE A 42 -17.73 -14.61 -7.21
N GLU A 43 -16.96 -14.40 -6.16
CA GLU A 43 -16.37 -13.12 -5.82
C GLU A 43 -14.85 -13.26 -5.68
N ILE A 44 -14.12 -12.16 -5.81
CA ILE A 44 -12.67 -12.12 -5.54
C ILE A 44 -12.42 -11.24 -4.35
N ASN A 45 -11.93 -11.78 -3.24
CA ASN A 45 -11.34 -11.00 -2.16
C ASN A 45 -9.96 -10.53 -2.58
N ALA A 46 -9.85 -9.23 -2.84
CA ALA A 46 -8.65 -8.62 -3.38
C ALA A 46 -7.59 -8.51 -2.27
N ASP A 47 -6.42 -9.09 -2.53
CA ASP A 47 -5.20 -8.82 -1.77
C ASP A 47 -4.50 -7.58 -2.38
N GLU A 48 -4.56 -7.41 -3.71
CA GLU A 48 -4.01 -6.26 -4.44
C GLU A 48 -4.92 -5.83 -5.62
N ILE A 49 -4.95 -4.53 -5.92
CA ILE A 49 -5.64 -3.97 -7.08
C ILE A 49 -4.90 -2.73 -7.60
N GLY A 50 -4.88 -2.55 -8.92
CA GLY A 50 -4.32 -1.34 -9.54
C GLY A 50 -4.80 -1.09 -10.97
N PRO A 51 -4.64 0.14 -11.47
CA PRO A 51 -4.94 0.47 -12.86
C PRO A 51 -3.98 -0.25 -13.80
N SER A 52 -4.52 -0.81 -14.87
CA SER A 52 -3.73 -1.45 -15.92
C SER A 52 -3.09 -0.37 -16.80
N LEU A 53 -1.76 -0.32 -16.82
CA LEU A 53 -1.01 0.61 -17.68
C LEU A 53 -0.95 0.21 -19.17
N ARG A 54 -1.61 -0.89 -19.55
CA ARG A 54 -1.62 -1.38 -20.95
C ARG A 54 -2.02 -0.31 -21.97
N TRP A 55 -2.97 0.57 -21.61
CA TRP A 55 -3.51 1.62 -22.48
C TRP A 55 -3.77 2.94 -21.74
N ALA A 56 -3.13 3.12 -20.59
CA ALA A 56 -3.31 4.28 -19.74
C ALA A 56 -2.01 4.56 -18.98
N THR A 57 -1.81 5.82 -18.60
CA THR A 57 -0.79 6.21 -17.61
C THR A 57 -1.44 6.41 -16.25
N ALA A 58 -0.67 6.28 -15.18
CA ALA A 58 -1.13 6.59 -13.82
C ALA A 58 -0.08 7.43 -13.10
N SER A 59 -0.53 8.40 -12.31
CA SER A 59 0.29 9.05 -11.30
C SER A 59 0.03 8.34 -9.97
N VAL A 60 1.08 7.99 -9.24
CA VAL A 60 0.96 7.27 -7.96
C VAL A 60 1.44 8.17 -6.84
N GLU A 61 0.53 8.51 -5.94
CA GLU A 61 0.85 9.14 -4.66
C GLU A 61 0.91 8.07 -3.57
N ARG A 62 1.97 8.11 -2.75
CA ARG A 62 2.11 7.17 -1.63
C ARG A 62 1.43 7.76 -0.40
N ASN A 63 0.45 7.04 0.14
CA ASN A 63 -0.07 7.39 1.45
C ASN A 63 1.05 7.25 2.51
N PRO A 64 1.17 8.20 3.44
CA PRO A 64 2.09 8.05 4.56
C PRO A 64 1.71 6.80 5.35
N ARG A 65 2.67 5.90 5.56
CA ARG A 65 2.50 4.81 6.53
C ARG A 65 2.57 5.46 7.90
N GLY A 66 1.50 5.35 8.69
CA GLY A 66 1.46 5.95 10.03
C GLY A 66 2.73 5.60 10.81
N GLU A 67 3.50 6.63 11.16
CA GLU A 67 4.63 6.55 12.08
C GLU A 67 4.08 6.35 13.49
N GLY A 68 3.60 5.13 13.75
CA GLY A 68 2.95 4.70 14.97
C GLY A 68 3.73 3.58 15.62
N GLY A 69 5.01 3.84 15.91
CA GLY A 69 5.85 2.98 16.73
C GLY A 69 6.56 3.84 17.77
N GLN A 70 6.00 3.89 18.99
CA GLN A 70 6.70 4.37 20.17
C GLN A 70 8.00 3.55 20.36
N GLY A 71 9.11 4.07 19.86
CA GLY A 71 10.47 3.71 20.26
C GLY A 71 10.95 4.71 21.29
N GLY A 72 10.40 4.67 22.51
CA GLY A 72 10.97 5.36 23.66
C GLY A 72 12.37 4.77 23.93
N GLY A 73 13.41 5.56 23.67
CA GLY A 73 14.79 5.11 23.81
C GLY A 73 15.78 6.27 23.83
N ARG A 74 15.77 7.02 24.94
CA ARG A 74 16.91 7.77 25.52
C ARG A 74 17.79 8.56 24.54
N ALA A 75 17.63 9.89 24.57
CA ALA A 75 18.73 10.79 24.26
C ALA A 75 19.95 10.46 25.15
N PRO A 76 21.15 10.22 24.61
CA PRO A 76 22.35 10.30 25.40
C PRO A 76 22.72 11.78 25.51
N SER A 77 22.30 12.40 26.61
CA SER A 77 23.04 13.52 27.18
C SER A 77 24.17 12.91 28.00
N ALA A 78 25.40 12.96 27.49
CA ALA A 78 26.63 12.89 28.27
C ALA A 78 27.78 13.41 27.42
N GLY A 79 28.41 14.50 27.88
CA GLY A 79 29.52 15.14 27.21
C GLY A 79 30.80 14.31 27.18
N GLY A 80 31.73 14.76 26.33
CA GLY A 80 33.09 14.26 26.26
C GLY A 80 33.84 14.91 25.11
N GLN A 81 34.69 15.89 25.42
CA GLN A 81 35.71 16.41 24.53
C GLN A 81 36.60 15.30 23.95
N GLY A 82 37.03 15.43 22.68
CA GLY A 82 38.33 14.91 22.24
C GLY A 82 38.40 14.39 20.80
N GLY A 83 39.21 15.07 19.98
CA GLY A 83 39.84 14.56 18.74
C GLY A 83 38.89 14.48 17.55
N GLY A 84 39.07 15.15 16.41
CA GLY A 84 40.33 15.54 15.78
C GLY A 84 40.72 14.52 14.71
N ASP A 85 39.86 14.28 13.72
CA ASP A 85 40.21 13.56 12.49
C ASP A 85 39.82 14.43 11.28
N TYR A 86 40.83 15.13 10.77
CA TYR A 86 40.78 15.92 9.55
C TYR A 86 40.89 14.97 8.36
N PHE A 87 39.82 14.82 7.57
CA PHE A 87 39.89 14.12 6.29
C PHE A 87 40.58 15.05 5.26
N PRO A 88 41.71 14.66 4.66
CA PRO A 88 42.37 15.46 3.63
C PRO A 88 41.49 15.56 2.37
N ALA A 89 41.36 16.76 1.83
CA ALA A 89 40.45 17.13 0.75
C ALA A 89 40.85 16.62 -0.66
N ASP A 90 41.71 15.61 -0.74
CA ASP A 90 42.32 15.16 -2.00
C ASP A 90 41.86 13.75 -2.47
N GLU A 91 40.85 13.16 -1.85
CA GLU A 91 40.20 11.94 -2.36
C GLU A 91 38.73 12.21 -2.72
N GLU A 92 38.48 12.42 -4.02
CA GLU A 92 37.12 12.31 -4.56
C GLU A 92 36.74 10.83 -4.70
N PRO A 93 35.62 10.37 -4.11
CA PRO A 93 35.09 9.05 -4.43
C PRO A 93 34.52 9.06 -5.86
N PHE A 94 34.99 8.09 -6.64
CA PHE A 94 34.61 7.70 -7.99
C PHE A 94 33.10 7.57 -8.23
#